data_AF-A0A175VVH9-F1
#
_entry.id   AF-A0A175VVH9-F1
#
_cell.length_a   1.000
_cell.length_b   1.000
_cell.length_c   1.000
_cell.angle_alpha   90.00
_cell.angle_beta   90.00
_cell.angle_gamma   90.00
#
_symmetry.space_group_name_H-M   'P 1'
#
loop_
_entity.id
_entity.type
_entity.pdbx_description
1 polymer ?
#
loop_
_entity_poly.entity_id
_entity_poly.type
_entity_poly.pdbx_seq_one_letter_code
_entity_poly.pdbx_strand_id
1 'polypeptide(L)'
;MWLHALLLVLSTLILPAYTAMVKTGSTCVVTPLSETPAAVAMRDINAVAPAERDMDPEGPWEVDPYADPKPGMPGALGHFPRPQPSKGGSPPALASRPRPRAVGPLEPLEKRQSRIDDTPQILDAFSQCGQDGTIIIREGMYYIRQVMDTTNLRNCSIEIHGTLIWSDDNISYWRQRSFSVTYAGRSTAWRIGGRDVSMRGFGKALFYGNGQTWIDLARGQANLDGRPISLTIWRGTNILIDGITWRMAQFWHTFIAHSQNVTMTNLDMSTFSTSQHSSVNTDGTNTWNSRDVYIENWRVKCGDDCIGVKGNSSNVHVKNATCFESGSVVIGSIGSNAGQPDYVENVLFENISLNHSSNAAWIKTYPGTGYVRNVTFRNIDFKDVNQPIYVTSCILLMNQILDSYRNCDSSRLPITNIRWENITGTSRYNVAAGMHCSASAPCDGFHFSNIDIKPLRGGDAKVLCSNIRNQGSMGLECTGPCPGSHPQQLSGNV
;
A
#
# COMPACT_ATOMS: atom_id res chain seq x y z
N MET A 1 -5.24 50.58 -64.33
CA MET A 1 -5.24 51.11 -62.95
C MET A 1 -5.92 50.09 -62.06
N TRP A 2 -5.12 49.44 -61.19
CA TRP A 2 -5.52 48.70 -59.98
C TRP A 2 -6.45 47.50 -60.13
N LEU A 3 -6.00 46.48 -60.87
CA LEU A 3 -6.40 45.11 -60.64
C LEU A 3 -5.14 44.30 -60.86
N HIS A 4 -4.52 43.74 -59.80
CA HIS A 4 -3.60 42.60 -59.77
C HIS A 4 -2.91 42.57 -58.40
N ALA A 5 -2.83 41.37 -57.80
CA ALA A 5 -2.10 41.01 -56.59
C ALA A 5 -2.77 41.29 -55.23
N LEU A 6 -3.96 40.70 -55.03
CA LEU A 6 -4.47 40.35 -53.70
C LEU A 6 -4.34 38.83 -53.51
N LEU A 7 -3.10 38.33 -53.34
CA LEU A 7 -2.80 36.90 -53.13
C LEU A 7 -1.61 36.77 -52.17
N LEU A 8 -1.79 37.27 -50.95
CA LEU A 8 -1.01 36.86 -49.79
C LEU A 8 -2.02 36.31 -48.79
N VAL A 9 -2.52 35.12 -49.12
CA VAL A 9 -3.25 34.27 -48.17
C VAL A 9 -2.27 34.02 -47.04
N LEU A 10 -2.58 34.55 -45.86
CA LEU A 10 -1.93 34.17 -44.62
C LEU A 10 -1.95 32.65 -44.56
N SER A 11 -0.80 32.03 -44.82
CA SER A 11 -0.47 30.72 -44.31
C SER A 11 -0.36 30.86 -42.80
N THR A 12 -1.51 30.97 -42.12
CA THR A 12 -1.63 30.55 -40.74
C THR A 12 -1.19 29.10 -40.75
N LEU A 13 0.06 28.89 -40.35
CA LEU A 13 0.60 27.60 -40.01
C LEU A 13 -0.45 26.92 -39.13
N ILE A 14 -1.16 25.97 -39.73
CA ILE A 14 -1.99 25.01 -39.02
C ILE A 14 -0.96 24.16 -38.28
N LEU A 15 -0.44 24.68 -37.17
CA LEU A 15 0.23 23.87 -36.18
C LEU A 15 -0.78 22.79 -35.84
N PRO A 16 -0.45 21.50 -36.03
CA PRO A 16 -1.36 20.42 -35.67
C PRO A 16 -1.78 20.70 -34.23
N ALA A 17 -3.10 20.82 -34.01
CA ALA A 17 -3.63 21.00 -32.66
C ALA A 17 -3.06 19.84 -31.84
N TYR A 18 -2.11 20.13 -30.95
CA TYR A 18 -1.49 19.13 -30.11
C TYR A 18 -2.60 18.56 -29.24
N THR A 19 -3.11 17.38 -29.61
CA THR A 19 -4.05 16.65 -28.79
C THR A 19 -3.30 16.18 -27.55
N ALA A 20 -3.92 16.29 -26.38
CA ALA A 20 -3.30 15.87 -25.11
C ALA A 20 -2.98 14.37 -25.07
N MET A 21 -3.52 13.59 -26.01
CA MET A 21 -3.15 12.21 -26.25
C MET A 21 -2.95 12.00 -27.77
N VAL A 22 -1.84 11.37 -28.14
CA VAL A 22 -1.52 10.99 -29.53
C VAL A 22 -1.27 9.48 -29.58
N LYS A 23 -2.03 8.77 -30.41
CA LYS A 23 -1.82 7.35 -30.70
C LYS A 23 -1.00 7.17 -31.97
N THR A 24 0.05 6.35 -31.92
CA THR A 24 0.86 5.91 -33.07
C THR A 24 1.06 4.41 -32.98
N GLY A 25 0.43 3.64 -33.87
CA GLY A 25 0.39 2.19 -33.77
C GLY A 25 -0.34 1.73 -32.49
N SER A 26 0.32 0.89 -31.69
CA SER A 26 -0.16 0.44 -30.38
C SER A 26 0.35 1.28 -29.20
N THR A 27 0.97 2.43 -29.48
CA THR A 27 1.50 3.34 -28.45
C THR A 27 0.64 4.59 -28.34
N CYS A 28 0.19 4.91 -27.12
CA CYS A 28 -0.48 6.14 -26.78
C CYS A 28 0.48 7.01 -25.95
N VAL A 29 0.73 8.24 -26.38
CA VAL A 29 1.55 9.22 -25.67
C VAL A 29 0.64 10.31 -25.13
N VAL A 30 0.66 10.50 -23.81
CA VAL A 30 -0.14 11.48 -23.08
C VAL A 30 0.75 12.63 -22.64
N THR A 31 0.25 13.85 -22.82
CA THR A 31 0.87 15.13 -22.45
C THR A 31 -0.15 15.89 -21.59
N PRO A 32 0.27 16.62 -20.54
CA PRO A 32 -0.69 17.31 -19.69
C PRO A 32 -1.42 18.41 -20.47
N LEU A 33 -2.70 18.62 -20.17
CA LEU A 33 -3.53 19.63 -20.83
C LEU A 33 -2.97 21.04 -20.64
N SER A 34 -2.32 21.31 -19.51
CA SER A 34 -1.65 22.57 -19.21
C SER A 34 -0.54 22.94 -20.21
N GLU A 35 0.01 21.95 -20.93
CA GLU A 35 1.02 22.13 -21.98
C GLU A 35 0.41 22.12 -23.40
N THR A 36 -0.91 21.97 -23.52
CA THR A 36 -1.61 21.98 -24.81
C THR A 36 -2.33 23.31 -25.05
N PRO A 37 -2.52 23.73 -26.32
CA PRO A 37 -3.36 24.88 -26.64
C PRO A 37 -4.82 24.74 -26.13
N ALA A 38 -5.24 23.50 -25.83
CA ALA A 38 -6.58 23.16 -25.36
C ALA A 38 -6.78 23.32 -23.83
N ALA A 39 -5.88 23.99 -23.12
CA ALA A 39 -5.86 24.15 -21.65
C ALA A 39 -7.11 24.77 -20.99
N VAL A 40 -8.23 24.97 -21.69
CA VAL A 40 -9.39 25.76 -21.23
C VAL A 40 -10.68 24.93 -21.05
N ALA A 41 -10.67 23.62 -21.28
CA ALA A 41 -11.88 22.82 -21.07
C ALA A 41 -12.14 22.53 -19.57
N MET A 42 -12.83 23.45 -18.88
CA MET A 42 -13.47 23.15 -17.59
C MET A 42 -14.59 22.13 -17.83
N ARG A 43 -14.51 20.95 -17.21
CA ARG A 43 -15.62 19.97 -17.19
C ARG A 43 -16.28 19.95 -15.83
N ASP A 44 -17.61 19.83 -15.83
CA ASP A 44 -18.38 19.58 -14.61
C ASP A 44 -18.19 18.13 -14.17
N ILE A 45 -17.37 17.92 -13.13
CA ILE A 45 -17.12 16.60 -12.54
C ILE A 45 -18.41 15.93 -12.03
N ASN A 46 -19.49 16.68 -11.79
CA ASN A 46 -20.76 16.12 -11.33
C ASN A 46 -21.55 15.41 -12.45
N ALA A 47 -21.19 15.63 -13.72
CA ALA A 47 -21.79 14.96 -14.86
C ALA A 47 -21.32 13.50 -15.03
N VAL A 48 -20.26 13.08 -14.32
CA VAL A 48 -19.77 11.70 -14.30
C VAL A 48 -20.77 10.84 -13.53
N ALA A 49 -21.15 9.67 -14.05
CA ALA A 49 -22.07 8.75 -13.35
C ALA A 49 -21.45 8.18 -12.05
N PRO A 50 -22.24 7.78 -11.04
CA PRO A 50 -21.69 7.17 -9.83
C PRO A 50 -21.04 5.83 -10.17
N ALA A 51 -19.91 5.54 -9.54
CA ALA A 51 -19.34 4.20 -9.61
C ALA A 51 -20.30 3.19 -8.96
N GLU A 52 -20.53 2.06 -9.63
CA GLU A 52 -21.25 0.93 -9.01
C GLU A 52 -20.46 0.38 -7.82
N ARG A 53 -21.17 -0.17 -6.83
CA ARG A 53 -20.53 -0.93 -5.76
C ARG A 53 -20.11 -2.28 -6.30
N ASP A 54 -18.88 -2.68 -6.01
CA ASP A 54 -18.41 -4.03 -6.31
C ASP A 54 -19.22 -5.05 -5.49
N MET A 55 -19.49 -6.19 -6.12
CA MET A 55 -19.83 -7.42 -5.41
C MET A 55 -18.58 -8.32 -5.41
N ASP A 56 -18.27 -8.89 -4.25
CA ASP A 56 -17.27 -9.96 -4.17
C ASP A 56 -17.66 -11.07 -5.17
N PRO A 57 -16.70 -11.70 -5.86
CA PRO A 57 -17.02 -12.84 -6.70
C PRO A 57 -17.71 -13.91 -5.84
N GLU A 58 -18.85 -14.42 -6.30
CA GLU A 58 -19.52 -15.54 -5.65
C GLU A 58 -18.71 -16.83 -5.85
N GLY A 59 -18.62 -17.62 -4.78
CA GLY A 59 -18.01 -18.96 -4.80
C GLY A 59 -16.54 -19.00 -4.36
N PRO A 60 -16.03 -20.19 -4.00
CA PRO A 60 -14.59 -20.40 -3.89
C PRO A 60 -13.93 -20.08 -5.23
N TRP A 61 -12.67 -19.63 -5.20
CA TRP A 61 -11.88 -19.47 -6.42
C TRP A 61 -11.74 -20.83 -7.12
N GLU A 62 -12.66 -21.18 -8.01
CA GLU A 62 -12.63 -22.45 -8.78
C GLU A 62 -11.58 -22.42 -9.90
N VAL A 63 -10.83 -21.33 -10.07
CA VAL A 63 -9.83 -21.22 -11.11
C VAL A 63 -8.43 -21.37 -10.51
N ASP A 64 -7.88 -22.58 -10.66
CA ASP A 64 -6.44 -22.80 -10.83
C ASP A 64 -6.13 -22.78 -12.33
N PRO A 65 -5.87 -21.62 -12.95
CA PRO A 65 -5.45 -21.62 -14.34
C PRO A 65 -3.94 -21.90 -14.48
N TYR A 66 -3.13 -21.84 -13.40
CA TYR A 66 -1.68 -22.02 -13.42
C TYR A 66 -1.13 -22.38 -12.04
N ALA A 67 -0.49 -23.55 -11.94
CA ALA A 67 0.21 -24.08 -10.78
C ALA A 67 1.15 -23.06 -10.11
N ASP A 68 1.32 -23.20 -8.79
CA ASP A 68 2.18 -22.39 -7.92
C ASP A 68 3.50 -21.98 -8.61
N PRO A 69 3.83 -20.67 -8.72
CA PRO A 69 5.22 -20.31 -8.84
C PRO A 69 5.97 -20.86 -7.62
N LYS A 70 7.02 -21.65 -7.87
CA LYS A 70 7.88 -22.21 -6.81
C LYS A 70 8.28 -21.13 -5.79
N PRO A 71 8.46 -21.48 -4.50
CA PRO A 71 9.03 -20.57 -3.51
C PRO A 71 10.32 -19.92 -4.04
N GLY A 72 10.36 -18.58 -4.05
CA GLY A 72 11.50 -17.81 -4.57
C GLY A 72 11.49 -17.49 -6.07
N MET A 73 10.41 -17.79 -6.80
CA MET A 73 10.20 -17.26 -8.15
C MET A 73 10.13 -15.72 -8.12
N PRO A 74 10.89 -15.01 -8.95
CA PRO A 74 10.81 -13.55 -9.04
C PRO A 74 9.54 -13.15 -9.81
N GLY A 75 8.38 -13.28 -9.18
CA GLY A 75 7.02 -12.93 -9.62
C GLY A 75 6.81 -12.54 -11.10
N ALA A 76 6.12 -11.44 -11.36
CA ALA A 76 5.90 -10.91 -12.70
C ALA A 76 7.20 -10.43 -13.39
N LEU A 77 8.31 -10.34 -12.65
CA LEU A 77 9.63 -9.93 -13.19
C LEU A 77 10.19 -10.92 -14.21
N GLY A 78 9.77 -12.20 -14.17
CA GLY A 78 10.07 -13.15 -15.23
C GLY A 78 9.51 -12.72 -16.59
N HIS A 79 8.36 -12.04 -16.61
CA HIS A 79 7.74 -11.47 -17.81
C HIS A 79 8.23 -10.06 -18.14
N PHE A 80 8.50 -9.25 -17.11
CA PHE A 80 8.98 -7.88 -17.25
C PHE A 80 10.38 -7.77 -16.62
N PRO A 81 11.46 -8.15 -17.35
CA PRO A 81 12.80 -8.03 -16.81
C PRO A 81 13.06 -6.58 -16.41
N ARG A 82 13.72 -6.39 -15.25
CA ARG A 82 14.14 -5.05 -14.80
C ARG A 82 14.86 -4.36 -15.96
N PRO A 83 14.62 -3.06 -16.22
CA PRO A 83 15.60 -2.29 -16.96
C PRO A 83 16.95 -2.53 -16.28
N GLN A 84 17.99 -2.82 -17.06
CA GLN A 84 19.36 -2.80 -16.53
C GLN A 84 19.46 -1.54 -15.66
N PRO A 85 19.95 -1.63 -14.41
CA PRO A 85 20.26 -0.43 -13.65
C PRO A 85 21.01 0.48 -14.61
N SER A 86 20.56 1.72 -14.75
CA SER A 86 21.40 2.70 -15.43
C SER A 86 22.79 2.53 -14.82
N LYS A 87 23.85 2.55 -15.64
CA LYS A 87 25.24 2.42 -15.19
C LYS A 87 25.62 3.62 -14.29
N GLY A 88 24.93 3.79 -13.17
CA GLY A 88 25.38 4.51 -12.01
C GLY A 88 26.40 3.59 -11.36
N GLY A 89 27.62 4.10 -11.20
CA GLY A 89 28.73 3.36 -10.64
C GLY A 89 28.37 2.69 -9.31
N SER A 90 29.17 1.68 -8.98
CA SER A 90 29.14 0.92 -7.74
C SER A 90 28.68 1.79 -6.56
N PRO A 91 27.78 1.28 -5.69
CA PRO A 91 27.28 2.06 -4.56
C PRO A 91 28.48 2.54 -3.73
N PRO A 92 28.63 3.85 -3.49
CA PRO A 92 29.71 4.36 -2.69
C PRO A 92 29.62 3.71 -1.30
N ALA A 93 30.77 3.24 -0.81
CA ALA A 93 30.92 2.62 0.50
C ALA A 93 30.23 3.48 1.57
N LEU A 94 29.12 2.98 2.13
CA LEU A 94 28.33 3.45 3.29
C LEU A 94 28.41 4.95 3.69
N ALA A 95 28.63 5.83 2.72
CA ALA A 95 28.71 7.26 2.91
C ALA A 95 27.29 7.79 2.79
N SER A 96 26.75 8.23 3.93
CA SER A 96 25.49 8.96 4.12
C SER A 96 24.56 8.96 2.90
N ARG A 97 23.55 8.05 2.91
CA ARG A 97 22.45 8.06 1.93
C ARG A 97 22.00 9.50 1.65
N PRO A 98 21.83 9.90 0.38
CA PRO A 98 21.27 11.21 0.05
C PRO A 98 19.95 11.35 0.81
N ARG A 99 19.78 12.47 1.52
CA ARG A 99 18.54 12.75 2.24
C ARG A 99 17.40 12.59 1.23
N PRO A 100 16.33 11.85 1.55
CA PRO A 100 15.16 11.80 0.69
C PRO A 100 14.81 13.25 0.36
N ARG A 101 14.70 13.58 -0.92
CA ARG A 101 14.23 14.89 -1.35
C ARG A 101 12.90 15.08 -0.66
N ALA A 102 12.88 15.87 0.40
CA ALA A 102 11.65 16.25 1.07
C ALA A 102 10.90 17.05 0.01
N VAL A 103 10.00 16.39 -0.70
CA VAL A 103 9.00 17.09 -1.49
C VAL A 103 8.14 17.74 -0.42
N GLY A 104 8.46 18.99 -0.10
CA GLY A 104 7.59 19.82 0.72
C GLY A 104 6.21 19.92 0.07
N PRO A 105 5.23 20.55 0.74
CA PRO A 105 3.98 20.88 0.08
C PRO A 105 4.31 21.53 -1.28
N LEU A 106 3.69 21.05 -2.35
CA LEU A 106 3.72 21.78 -3.61
C LEU A 106 3.25 23.21 -3.28
N GLU A 107 4.00 24.23 -3.72
CA GLU A 107 3.59 25.61 -3.49
C GLU A 107 2.13 25.78 -3.90
N PRO A 108 1.33 26.62 -3.20
CA PRO A 108 -0.08 26.80 -3.52
C PRO A 108 -0.24 27.12 -5.01
N LEU A 109 -0.64 26.12 -5.78
CA LEU A 109 -0.76 26.25 -7.23
C LEU A 109 -1.80 27.33 -7.50
N GLU A 110 -1.54 28.17 -8.51
CA GLU A 110 -2.51 29.18 -8.90
C GLU A 110 -3.89 28.52 -9.11
N LYS A 111 -4.94 29.09 -8.52
CA LYS A 111 -6.35 28.60 -8.61
C LYS A 111 -6.83 28.32 -10.05
N ARG A 112 -6.12 28.80 -11.07
CA ARG A 112 -6.38 28.48 -12.48
C ARG A 112 -5.91 27.09 -12.87
N GLN A 113 -4.71 26.68 -12.46
CA GLN A 113 -4.19 25.33 -12.73
C GLN A 113 -5.01 24.26 -11.99
N SER A 114 -5.55 24.58 -10.81
CA SER A 114 -6.32 23.62 -10.01
C SER A 114 -7.61 23.10 -10.67
N ARG A 115 -8.10 23.75 -11.74
CA ARG A 115 -9.35 23.38 -12.43
C ARG A 115 -9.17 22.56 -13.71
N ILE A 116 -7.94 22.33 -14.15
CA ILE A 116 -7.66 21.41 -15.26
C ILE A 116 -7.95 19.98 -14.79
N ASP A 117 -8.48 19.13 -15.67
CA ASP A 117 -8.69 17.72 -15.39
C ASP A 117 -8.08 16.86 -16.51
N ASP A 118 -6.96 16.23 -16.20
CA ASP A 118 -6.21 15.35 -17.10
C ASP A 118 -6.73 13.91 -17.10
N THR A 119 -7.74 13.60 -16.28
CA THR A 119 -8.29 12.24 -16.20
C THR A 119 -8.83 11.72 -17.55
N PRO A 120 -9.59 12.50 -18.35
CA PRO A 120 -10.21 11.99 -19.57
C PRO A 120 -9.21 11.49 -20.62
N GLN A 121 -8.16 12.23 -20.93
CA GLN A 121 -7.21 11.79 -21.96
C GLN A 121 -6.29 10.68 -21.47
N ILE A 122 -6.06 10.60 -20.15
CA ILE A 122 -5.37 9.46 -19.54
C ILE A 122 -6.23 8.21 -19.74
N LEU A 123 -7.52 8.25 -19.36
CA LEU A 123 -8.45 7.13 -19.56
C LEU A 123 -8.62 6.76 -21.05
N ASP A 124 -8.60 7.73 -21.95
CA ASP A 124 -8.65 7.48 -23.39
C ASP A 124 -7.40 6.70 -23.88
N ALA A 125 -6.21 7.03 -23.37
CA ALA A 125 -5.00 6.26 -23.65
C ALA A 125 -5.10 4.80 -23.14
N PHE A 126 -5.64 4.60 -21.93
CA PHE A 126 -5.92 3.26 -21.39
C PHE A 126 -6.92 2.48 -22.25
N SER A 127 -7.99 3.13 -22.71
CA SER A 127 -8.99 2.51 -23.59
C SER A 127 -8.37 2.10 -24.94
N GLN A 128 -7.55 2.97 -25.55
CA GLN A 128 -7.04 2.75 -26.90
C GLN A 128 -5.77 1.91 -26.98
N CYS A 129 -4.96 1.86 -25.92
CA CYS A 129 -3.65 1.21 -25.89
C CYS A 129 -3.45 0.26 -24.70
N GLY A 130 -4.49 -0.02 -23.92
CA GLY A 130 -4.44 -0.94 -22.77
C GLY A 130 -4.35 -2.43 -23.13
N GLN A 131 -4.42 -2.77 -24.41
CA GLN A 131 -4.43 -4.14 -24.94
C GLN A 131 -3.33 -4.27 -25.99
N ASP A 132 -2.32 -5.10 -25.74
CA ASP A 132 -1.15 -5.30 -26.61
C ASP A 132 -0.45 -3.98 -26.99
N GLY A 133 -0.33 -3.08 -26.02
CA GLY A 133 0.04 -1.70 -26.26
C GLY A 133 0.89 -1.07 -25.17
N THR A 134 1.36 0.15 -25.47
CA THR A 134 2.16 0.95 -24.55
C THR A 134 1.49 2.30 -24.31
N ILE A 135 1.46 2.73 -23.06
CA ILE A 135 0.94 4.03 -22.64
C ILE A 135 2.09 4.81 -22.02
N ILE A 136 2.43 5.96 -22.57
CA ILE A 136 3.52 6.81 -22.09
C ILE A 136 2.91 8.12 -21.57
N ILE A 137 2.89 8.29 -20.25
CA ILE A 137 2.57 9.55 -19.60
C ILE A 137 3.86 10.35 -19.48
N ARG A 138 4.03 11.36 -20.35
CA ARG A 138 5.25 12.18 -20.42
C ARG A 138 5.46 12.97 -19.13
N GLU A 139 6.67 13.50 -18.95
CA GLU A 139 6.95 14.48 -17.90
C GLU A 139 5.97 15.65 -17.98
N GLY A 140 5.57 16.17 -16.82
CA GLY A 140 4.52 17.18 -16.72
C GLY A 140 3.68 17.02 -15.46
N MET A 141 2.79 17.98 -15.21
CA MET A 141 1.84 17.98 -14.08
C MET A 141 0.45 17.62 -14.58
N TYR A 142 -0.09 16.49 -14.12
CA TYR A 142 -1.42 15.98 -14.48
C TYR A 142 -2.36 16.11 -13.30
N TYR A 143 -3.46 16.84 -13.48
CA TYR A 143 -4.47 17.06 -12.46
C TYR A 143 -5.56 16.01 -12.56
N ILE A 144 -5.62 15.11 -11.58
CA ILE A 144 -6.58 14.02 -11.52
C ILE A 144 -7.78 14.48 -10.68
N ARG A 145 -8.92 14.71 -11.34
CA ARG A 145 -10.16 15.16 -10.68
C ARG A 145 -11.29 14.15 -10.73
N GLN A 146 -11.09 13.03 -11.42
CA GLN A 146 -12.04 11.93 -11.54
C GLN A 146 -11.42 10.60 -11.12
N VAL A 147 -12.28 9.65 -10.76
CA VAL A 147 -11.88 8.27 -10.51
C VAL A 147 -11.42 7.60 -11.81
N MET A 148 -10.49 6.66 -11.71
CA MET A 148 -9.94 5.93 -12.85
C MET A 148 -10.15 4.42 -12.72
N ASP A 149 -10.81 3.81 -13.70
CA ASP A 149 -10.92 2.36 -13.81
C ASP A 149 -10.15 1.89 -15.04
N THR A 150 -9.02 1.24 -14.80
CA THR A 150 -8.12 0.72 -15.83
C THR A 150 -7.91 -0.77 -15.62
N THR A 151 -9.00 -1.52 -15.43
CA THR A 151 -8.96 -2.96 -15.08
C THR A 151 -9.02 -3.91 -16.28
N ASN A 152 -9.40 -3.44 -17.46
CA ASN A 152 -9.42 -4.25 -18.68
C ASN A 152 -8.10 -4.11 -19.46
N LEU A 153 -6.98 -4.50 -18.87
CA LEU A 153 -5.67 -4.45 -19.52
C LEU A 153 -5.16 -5.85 -19.89
N ARG A 154 -4.42 -5.95 -20.99
CA ARG A 154 -3.72 -7.18 -21.39
C ARG A 154 -2.40 -6.81 -22.06
N ASN A 155 -1.30 -7.44 -21.63
CA ASN A 155 0.01 -7.26 -22.26
C ASN A 155 0.31 -5.76 -22.47
N CYS A 156 0.22 -5.00 -21.38
CA CYS A 156 0.23 -3.55 -21.40
C CYS A 156 1.44 -2.98 -20.65
N SER A 157 2.21 -2.14 -21.32
CA SER A 157 3.31 -1.38 -20.70
C SER A 157 2.86 0.06 -20.43
N ILE A 158 2.91 0.49 -19.18
CA ILE A 158 2.55 1.83 -18.73
C ILE A 158 3.83 2.48 -18.21
N GLU A 159 4.23 3.56 -18.86
CA GLU A 159 5.43 4.34 -18.53
C GLU A 159 5.00 5.70 -18.02
N ILE A 160 5.32 6.01 -16.76
CA ILE A 160 4.93 7.25 -16.12
C ILE A 160 6.18 8.07 -15.81
N HIS A 161 6.27 9.24 -16.41
CA HIS A 161 7.35 10.20 -16.16
C HIS A 161 6.84 11.48 -15.51
N GLY A 162 5.52 11.67 -15.45
CA GLY A 162 4.88 12.85 -14.90
C GLY A 162 4.57 12.76 -13.40
N THR A 163 4.06 13.88 -12.89
CA THR A 163 3.46 13.98 -11.56
C THR A 163 1.95 13.97 -11.69
N LEU A 164 1.27 13.02 -11.04
CA LEU A 164 -0.18 12.96 -10.95
C LEU A 164 -0.62 13.56 -9.63
N ILE A 165 -1.48 14.57 -9.67
CA ILE A 165 -1.93 15.36 -8.52
C ILE A 165 -3.44 15.16 -8.38
N TRP A 166 -3.86 14.50 -7.31
CA TRP A 166 -5.28 14.32 -7.03
C TRP A 166 -5.87 15.58 -6.39
N SER A 167 -7.02 16.03 -6.86
CA SER A 167 -7.66 17.23 -6.34
C SER A 167 -8.15 17.08 -4.90
N ASP A 168 -8.10 18.17 -4.15
CA ASP A 168 -8.57 18.27 -2.76
C ASP A 168 -9.65 19.35 -2.54
N ASP A 169 -10.05 20.04 -3.61
CA ASP A 169 -11.13 21.03 -3.63
C ASP A 169 -12.52 20.42 -3.94
N ASN A 170 -12.58 19.12 -4.24
CA ASN A 170 -13.78 18.35 -4.58
C ASN A 170 -13.95 17.10 -3.70
N ILE A 171 -13.67 17.21 -2.40
CA ILE A 171 -13.81 16.09 -1.44
C ILE A 171 -15.18 15.39 -1.53
N SER A 172 -16.27 16.13 -1.72
CA SER A 172 -17.61 15.56 -1.88
C SER A 172 -17.71 14.61 -3.07
N TYR A 173 -17.07 14.93 -4.20
CA TYR A 173 -16.98 14.04 -5.36
C TYR A 173 -16.25 12.75 -4.98
N TRP A 174 -15.05 12.84 -4.39
CA TRP A 174 -14.27 11.64 -4.05
C TRP A 174 -15.01 10.72 -3.09
N ARG A 175 -15.67 11.27 -2.07
CA ARG A 175 -16.44 10.49 -1.09
C ARG A 175 -17.67 9.81 -1.69
N GLN A 176 -18.25 10.38 -2.76
CA GLN A 176 -19.44 9.84 -3.42
C GLN A 176 -19.12 8.94 -4.62
N ARG A 177 -17.97 9.11 -5.27
CA ARG A 177 -17.67 8.54 -6.59
C ARG A 177 -16.53 7.54 -6.61
N SER A 178 -15.69 7.49 -5.56
CA SER A 178 -14.64 6.47 -5.45
C SER A 178 -15.22 5.05 -5.53
N PHE A 179 -14.50 4.16 -6.21
CA PHE A 179 -14.94 2.78 -6.40
C PHE A 179 -14.98 2.07 -5.06
N SER A 180 -16.04 1.32 -4.80
CA SER A 180 -16.16 0.57 -3.55
C SER A 180 -15.08 -0.50 -3.46
N VAL A 181 -14.56 -0.72 -2.26
CA VAL A 181 -13.71 -1.84 -1.90
C VAL A 181 -14.39 -2.57 -0.75
N THR A 182 -14.79 -3.82 -0.97
CA THR A 182 -15.57 -4.59 0.02
C THR A 182 -14.85 -4.71 1.36
N TYR A 183 -13.54 -4.94 1.34
CA TYR A 183 -12.73 -5.03 2.55
C TYR A 183 -12.86 -3.77 3.40
N ALA A 184 -13.41 -3.94 4.62
CA ALA A 184 -13.71 -2.88 5.58
C ALA A 184 -14.60 -1.75 5.03
N GLY A 185 -15.36 -1.98 3.95
CA GLY A 185 -16.21 -0.98 3.30
C GLY A 185 -15.42 0.29 2.95
N ARG A 186 -14.25 0.12 2.34
CA ARG A 186 -13.40 1.24 1.90
C ARG A 186 -13.75 1.65 0.48
N SER A 187 -13.00 2.59 -0.07
CA SER A 187 -13.10 2.98 -1.47
C SER A 187 -11.74 3.32 -2.06
N THR A 188 -11.64 3.39 -3.38
CA THR A 188 -10.39 3.68 -4.10
C THR A 188 -10.57 4.69 -5.23
N ALA A 189 -9.56 5.52 -5.47
CA ALA A 189 -9.56 6.54 -6.51
C ALA A 189 -9.17 5.96 -7.88
N TRP A 190 -8.30 4.96 -7.91
CA TRP A 190 -7.81 4.34 -9.14
C TRP A 190 -7.71 2.83 -8.98
N ARG A 191 -8.39 2.08 -9.84
CA ARG A 191 -8.21 0.63 -9.99
C ARG A 191 -7.38 0.32 -11.23
N ILE A 192 -6.38 -0.53 -11.08
CA ILE A 192 -5.66 -1.17 -12.19
C ILE A 192 -5.80 -2.69 -12.10
N GLY A 193 -5.96 -3.34 -13.23
CA GLY A 193 -6.22 -4.78 -13.30
C GLY A 193 -5.97 -5.33 -14.68
N GLY A 194 -6.28 -6.60 -14.88
CA GLY A 194 -6.05 -7.30 -16.14
C GLY A 194 -4.89 -8.29 -16.05
N ARG A 195 -4.28 -8.63 -17.18
CA ARG A 195 -3.25 -9.66 -17.26
C ARG A 195 -1.98 -9.17 -17.95
N ASP A 196 -0.82 -9.49 -17.39
CA ASP A 196 0.48 -9.14 -17.97
C ASP A 196 0.59 -7.61 -18.14
N VAL A 197 0.62 -6.89 -17.01
CA VAL A 197 0.65 -5.43 -16.98
C VAL A 197 1.89 -4.95 -16.23
N SER A 198 2.65 -4.04 -16.82
CA SER A 198 3.72 -3.34 -16.11
C SER A 198 3.43 -1.85 -16.03
N MET A 199 3.49 -1.27 -14.83
CA MET A 199 3.47 0.17 -14.58
C MET A 199 4.80 0.59 -13.97
N ARG A 200 5.55 1.42 -14.69
CA ARG A 200 6.91 1.80 -14.30
C ARG A 200 7.06 3.32 -14.25
N GLY A 201 7.57 3.80 -13.14
CA GLY A 201 7.80 5.22 -12.88
C GLY A 201 9.20 5.71 -13.24
N PHE A 202 10.15 4.79 -13.49
CA PHE A 202 11.55 5.09 -13.84
C PHE A 202 12.24 6.08 -12.87
N GLY A 203 11.80 6.12 -11.61
CA GLY A 203 12.27 7.10 -10.61
C GLY A 203 11.83 8.54 -10.86
N LYS A 204 10.93 8.77 -11.83
CA LYS A 204 10.37 10.08 -12.20
C LYS A 204 8.91 10.25 -11.75
N ALA A 205 8.11 9.18 -11.81
CA ALA A 205 6.70 9.24 -11.44
C ALA A 205 6.50 9.65 -9.98
N LEU A 206 5.67 10.67 -9.78
CA LEU A 206 5.21 11.12 -8.47
C LEU A 206 3.68 11.13 -8.41
N PHE A 207 3.11 10.39 -7.46
CA PHE A 207 1.69 10.44 -7.13
C PHE A 207 1.51 11.28 -5.88
N TYR A 208 0.89 12.45 -6.04
CA TYR A 208 0.65 13.40 -4.97
C TYR A 208 -0.84 13.44 -4.61
N GLY A 209 -1.19 12.91 -3.44
CA GLY A 209 -2.58 12.68 -3.05
C GLY A 209 -3.29 13.86 -2.37
N ASN A 210 -2.58 14.97 -2.07
CA ASN A 210 -3.11 16.06 -1.22
C ASN A 210 -3.67 15.57 0.14
N GLY A 211 -3.01 14.59 0.74
CA GLY A 211 -3.46 13.90 1.96
C GLY A 211 -3.66 14.78 3.20
N GLN A 212 -3.03 15.96 3.28
CA GLN A 212 -3.19 16.85 4.44
C GLN A 212 -4.65 17.29 4.61
N THR A 213 -5.34 17.64 3.52
CA THR A 213 -6.76 17.99 3.52
C THR A 213 -7.62 16.85 4.06
N TRP A 214 -7.26 15.60 3.75
CA TRP A 214 -7.94 14.40 4.25
C TRP A 214 -7.63 14.10 5.73
N ILE A 215 -6.38 14.32 6.15
CA ILE A 215 -5.95 14.16 7.55
C ILE A 215 -6.69 15.15 8.45
N ASP A 216 -6.76 16.41 8.03
CA ASP A 216 -7.46 17.47 8.78
C ASP A 216 -8.98 17.27 8.79
N LEU A 217 -9.55 16.72 7.70
CA LEU A 217 -10.95 16.30 7.67
C LEU A 217 -11.24 15.15 8.63
N ALA A 218 -10.36 14.15 8.69
CA ALA A 218 -10.52 12.97 9.55
C ALA A 218 -10.35 13.31 11.03
N ARG A 219 -9.55 14.32 11.39
CA ARG A 219 -9.32 14.74 12.79
C ARG A 219 -8.87 13.61 13.70
N GLY A 220 -8.09 12.66 13.17
CA GLY A 220 -7.65 11.46 13.88
C GLY A 220 -8.68 10.32 13.94
N GLN A 221 -9.86 10.48 13.35
CA GLN A 221 -10.81 9.40 13.18
C GLN A 221 -10.26 8.34 12.22
N ALA A 222 -10.13 7.11 12.72
CA ALA A 222 -9.80 5.97 11.88
C ALA A 222 -10.96 5.63 10.93
N ASN A 223 -10.63 5.20 9.71
CA ASN A 223 -11.53 4.71 8.68
C ASN A 223 -12.65 5.71 8.33
N LEU A 224 -12.33 7.01 8.26
CA LEU A 224 -13.26 8.01 7.72
C LEU A 224 -13.78 7.56 6.35
N ASP A 225 -15.11 7.48 6.22
CA ASP A 225 -15.76 6.96 5.03
C ASP A 225 -15.57 7.86 3.79
N GLY A 226 -15.30 7.21 2.66
CA GLY A 226 -15.03 7.85 1.36
C GLY A 226 -13.64 8.48 1.21
N ARG A 227 -12.73 8.27 2.16
CA ARG A 227 -11.29 8.61 2.03
C ARG A 227 -10.64 7.55 1.13
N PRO A 228 -10.30 7.87 -0.14
CA PRO A 228 -10.01 6.83 -1.13
C PRO A 228 -8.56 6.33 -1.04
N ILE A 229 -8.37 5.02 -1.20
CA ILE A 229 -7.06 4.39 -1.48
C ILE A 229 -6.52 4.97 -2.79
N SER A 230 -5.24 5.36 -2.84
CA SER A 230 -4.66 6.01 -4.03
C SER A 230 -4.63 5.08 -5.26
N LEU A 231 -4.12 3.85 -5.12
CA LEU A 231 -4.10 2.86 -6.21
C LEU A 231 -4.47 1.46 -5.69
N THR A 232 -5.46 0.82 -6.29
CA THR A 232 -5.81 -0.58 -6.03
C THR A 232 -5.47 -1.45 -7.23
N ILE A 233 -4.65 -2.48 -7.02
CA ILE A 233 -4.51 -3.59 -7.96
C ILE A 233 -5.70 -4.52 -7.72
N TRP A 234 -6.61 -4.57 -8.70
CA TRP A 234 -7.90 -5.24 -8.61
C TRP A 234 -8.02 -6.28 -9.71
N ARG A 235 -8.24 -7.55 -9.35
CA ARG A 235 -8.38 -8.65 -10.33
C ARG A 235 -7.23 -8.67 -11.34
N GLY A 236 -6.02 -8.40 -10.86
CA GLY A 236 -4.80 -8.37 -11.64
C GLY A 236 -4.08 -9.72 -11.60
N THR A 237 -3.55 -10.16 -12.75
CA THR A 237 -2.65 -11.33 -12.85
C THR A 237 -1.36 -10.92 -13.54
N ASN A 238 -0.20 -11.29 -12.99
CA ASN A 238 1.11 -10.94 -13.54
C ASN A 238 1.30 -9.41 -13.67
N ILE A 239 1.21 -8.72 -12.52
CA ILE A 239 1.30 -7.25 -12.46
C ILE A 239 2.67 -6.85 -11.91
N LEU A 240 3.35 -5.94 -12.61
CA LEU A 240 4.56 -5.27 -12.11
C LEU A 240 4.27 -3.79 -11.84
N ILE A 241 4.52 -3.31 -10.62
CA ILE A 241 4.58 -1.88 -10.29
C ILE A 241 6.00 -1.53 -9.86
N ASP A 242 6.68 -0.61 -10.53
CA ASP A 242 8.10 -0.33 -10.26
C ASP A 242 8.47 1.15 -10.26
N GLY A 243 9.27 1.59 -9.29
CA GLY A 243 9.98 2.86 -9.35
C GLY A 243 9.08 4.10 -9.30
N ILE A 244 7.99 4.05 -8.54
CA ILE A 244 7.02 5.15 -8.36
C ILE A 244 7.13 5.71 -6.94
N THR A 245 7.03 7.03 -6.83
CA THR A 245 6.99 7.75 -5.55
C THR A 245 5.56 8.17 -5.22
N TRP A 246 5.11 7.93 -3.98
CA TRP A 246 3.90 8.54 -3.44
C TRP A 246 4.23 9.56 -2.35
N ARG A 247 3.51 10.67 -2.36
CA ARG A 247 3.53 11.67 -1.29
C ARG A 247 2.12 12.05 -0.91
N MET A 248 1.87 12.11 0.39
CA MET A 248 0.62 12.61 0.96
C MET A 248 -0.59 11.88 0.36
N ALA A 249 -0.64 10.55 0.48
CA ALA A 249 -1.79 9.76 0.04
C ALA A 249 -3.05 10.18 0.82
N GLN A 250 -4.19 10.14 0.11
CA GLN A 250 -5.48 10.44 0.68
C GLN A 250 -5.81 9.46 1.79
N PHE A 251 -5.57 8.16 1.62
CA PHE A 251 -5.79 7.06 2.58
C PHE A 251 -4.58 6.09 2.53
N TRP A 252 -4.80 4.78 2.45
CA TRP A 252 -3.77 3.81 2.07
C TRP A 252 -3.17 4.19 0.71
N HIS A 253 -1.85 4.03 0.58
CA HIS A 253 -1.14 4.34 -0.66
C HIS A 253 -1.52 3.31 -1.73
N THR A 254 -1.47 2.03 -1.40
CA THR A 254 -1.80 0.95 -2.33
C THR A 254 -2.63 -0.16 -1.69
N PHE A 255 -3.37 -0.91 -2.50
CA PHE A 255 -4.09 -2.11 -2.07
C PHE A 255 -4.03 -3.19 -3.14
N ILE A 256 -3.77 -4.43 -2.76
CA ILE A 256 -3.77 -5.59 -3.64
C ILE A 256 -4.96 -6.45 -3.27
N ALA A 257 -5.93 -6.55 -4.18
CA ALA A 257 -7.17 -7.27 -3.95
C ALA A 257 -7.53 -8.16 -5.13
N HIS A 258 -7.99 -9.38 -4.81
CA HIS A 258 -8.43 -10.36 -5.82
C HIS A 258 -7.37 -10.63 -6.90
N SER A 259 -6.08 -10.55 -6.55
CA SER A 259 -4.99 -10.53 -7.54
C SER A 259 -3.99 -11.67 -7.30
N GLN A 260 -3.30 -12.07 -8.37
CA GLN A 260 -2.30 -13.14 -8.36
C GLN A 260 -1.01 -12.70 -9.05
N ASN A 261 0.13 -13.15 -8.54
CA ASN A 261 1.45 -12.89 -9.14
C ASN A 261 1.71 -11.40 -9.33
N VAL A 262 1.68 -10.65 -8.21
CA VAL A 262 1.88 -9.21 -8.17
C VAL A 262 3.29 -8.94 -7.66
N THR A 263 4.08 -8.19 -8.42
CA THR A 263 5.40 -7.73 -8.00
C THR A 263 5.41 -6.21 -7.90
N MET A 264 5.87 -5.69 -6.76
CA MET A 264 5.97 -4.25 -6.55
C MET A 264 7.36 -3.89 -6.01
N THR A 265 8.12 -3.11 -6.77
CA THR A 265 9.54 -2.86 -6.46
C THR A 265 9.91 -1.39 -6.46
N ASN A 266 10.90 -1.02 -5.65
CA ASN A 266 11.50 0.32 -5.64
C ASN A 266 10.49 1.46 -5.39
N LEU A 267 9.54 1.24 -4.46
CA LEU A 267 8.51 2.24 -4.14
C LEU A 267 8.91 3.07 -2.92
N ASP A 268 8.69 4.38 -3.02
CA ASP A 268 8.94 5.34 -1.93
C ASP A 268 7.63 6.06 -1.59
N MET A 269 7.11 5.79 -0.40
CA MET A 269 5.82 6.28 0.09
C MET A 269 6.03 7.11 1.35
N SER A 270 5.45 8.31 1.40
CA SER A 270 5.53 9.14 2.61
C SER A 270 4.28 9.98 2.77
N THR A 271 3.51 9.67 3.81
CA THR A 271 2.39 10.47 4.28
C THR A 271 2.57 10.77 5.76
N PHE A 272 2.52 12.06 6.09
CA PHE A 272 2.68 12.58 7.45
C PHE A 272 1.69 13.73 7.65
N SER A 273 1.54 14.20 8.88
CA SER A 273 0.70 15.34 9.20
C SER A 273 1.54 16.58 9.50
N THR A 274 1.11 17.73 9.03
CA THR A 274 1.62 19.05 9.45
C THR A 274 0.71 19.75 10.46
N SER A 275 -0.31 19.04 10.97
CA SER A 275 -1.23 19.53 12.00
C SER A 275 -1.20 18.62 13.24
N GLN A 276 -2.01 18.93 14.26
CA GLN A 276 -2.18 18.07 15.44
C GLN A 276 -2.86 16.72 15.14
N HIS A 277 -3.40 16.52 13.94
CA HIS A 277 -4.18 15.33 13.60
C HIS A 277 -3.27 14.19 13.10
N SER A 278 -3.51 12.97 13.56
CA SER A 278 -2.72 11.80 13.18
C SER A 278 -2.93 11.40 11.71
N SER A 279 -1.90 10.87 11.06
CA SER A 279 -1.97 10.25 9.74
C SER A 279 -2.47 8.79 9.76
N VAL A 280 -3.36 8.43 10.69
CA VAL A 280 -3.95 7.08 10.80
C VAL A 280 -4.51 6.60 9.46
N ASN A 281 -4.42 5.30 9.18
CA ASN A 281 -4.83 4.66 7.92
C ASN A 281 -4.18 5.25 6.66
N THR A 282 -2.88 5.54 6.74
CA THR A 282 -2.06 5.89 5.57
C THR A 282 -1.13 4.76 5.19
N ASP A 283 -1.59 3.52 5.34
CA ASP A 283 -0.85 2.28 5.13
C ASP A 283 -0.05 2.31 3.82
N GLY A 284 1.12 1.69 3.78
CA GLY A 284 1.89 1.56 2.54
C GLY A 284 1.18 0.65 1.54
N THR A 285 0.94 -0.59 1.96
CA THR A 285 0.08 -1.50 1.19
C THR A 285 -0.63 -2.49 2.08
N ASN A 286 -1.75 -3.02 1.56
CA ASN A 286 -2.44 -4.15 2.14
C ASN A 286 -2.68 -5.22 1.06
N THR A 287 -2.54 -6.51 1.42
CA THR A 287 -2.99 -7.63 0.57
C THR A 287 -4.28 -8.21 1.11
N TRP A 288 -5.22 -8.57 0.25
CA TRP A 288 -6.46 -9.23 0.64
C TRP A 288 -6.99 -10.10 -0.51
N ASN A 289 -7.50 -11.29 -0.22
CA ASN A 289 -7.99 -12.22 -1.26
C ASN A 289 -7.00 -12.38 -2.44
N SER A 290 -5.70 -12.49 -2.15
CA SER A 290 -4.63 -12.40 -3.17
C SER A 290 -3.50 -13.38 -2.87
N ARG A 291 -2.80 -13.87 -3.90
CA ARG A 291 -1.69 -14.82 -3.72
C ARG A 291 -0.50 -14.50 -4.61
N ASP A 292 0.66 -15.03 -4.24
CA ASP A 292 1.92 -14.87 -4.97
C ASP A 292 2.30 -13.38 -5.09
N VAL A 293 2.53 -12.73 -3.95
CA VAL A 293 2.85 -11.30 -3.89
C VAL A 293 4.32 -11.12 -3.50
N TYR A 294 5.08 -10.41 -4.33
CA TYR A 294 6.48 -10.07 -4.08
C TYR A 294 6.65 -8.55 -3.94
N ILE A 295 7.17 -8.12 -2.80
CA ILE A 295 7.43 -6.71 -2.47
C ILE A 295 8.91 -6.55 -2.14
N GLU A 296 9.63 -5.70 -2.88
CA GLU A 296 11.07 -5.52 -2.69
C GLU A 296 11.53 -4.06 -2.78
N ASN A 297 12.49 -3.65 -1.94
CA ASN A 297 13.13 -2.32 -1.97
C ASN A 297 12.14 -1.18 -1.73
N TRP A 298 11.41 -1.24 -0.62
CA TRP A 298 10.42 -0.22 -0.27
C TRP A 298 10.94 0.73 0.82
N ARG A 299 10.47 1.98 0.76
CA ARG A 299 10.56 2.94 1.85
C ARG A 299 9.16 3.47 2.15
N VAL A 300 8.70 3.36 3.39
CA VAL A 300 7.35 3.81 3.77
C VAL A 300 7.42 4.63 5.05
N LYS A 301 6.88 5.85 5.00
CA LYS A 301 6.50 6.63 6.17
C LYS A 301 4.98 6.80 6.17
N CYS A 302 4.32 6.29 7.19
CA CYS A 302 2.87 6.29 7.33
C CYS A 302 2.49 6.33 8.80
N GLY A 303 1.23 6.65 9.11
CA GLY A 303 0.69 6.64 10.48
C GLY A 303 0.06 5.31 10.90
N ASP A 304 0.27 4.24 10.14
CA ASP A 304 -0.37 2.93 10.33
C ASP A 304 0.51 1.83 9.70
N ASP A 305 -0.03 0.65 9.41
CA ASP A 305 0.69 -0.50 8.86
C ASP A 305 1.59 -0.13 7.65
N CYS A 306 2.87 -0.49 7.71
CA CYS A 306 3.80 -0.31 6.59
C CYS A 306 3.40 -1.23 5.44
N ILE A 307 3.26 -2.53 5.73
CA ILE A 307 2.79 -3.57 4.81
C ILE A 307 1.91 -4.53 5.61
N GLY A 308 0.61 -4.53 5.33
CA GLY A 308 -0.37 -5.37 6.01
C GLY A 308 -0.85 -6.55 5.17
N VAL A 309 -0.59 -7.77 5.63
CA VAL A 309 -1.14 -8.98 5.02
C VAL A 309 -2.49 -9.28 5.66
N LYS A 310 -3.58 -9.01 4.95
CA LYS A 310 -4.96 -9.25 5.43
C LYS A 310 -5.47 -10.63 4.99
N GLY A 311 -6.73 -10.91 5.31
CA GLY A 311 -7.38 -12.20 5.12
C GLY A 311 -7.29 -12.74 3.70
N ASN A 312 -7.23 -14.07 3.60
CA ASN A 312 -7.13 -14.85 2.37
C ASN A 312 -5.95 -14.42 1.50
N SER A 313 -4.81 -14.18 2.15
CA SER A 313 -3.55 -13.91 1.47
C SER A 313 -2.58 -15.08 1.65
N SER A 314 -1.97 -15.54 0.56
CA SER A 314 -0.96 -16.61 0.62
C SER A 314 0.26 -16.34 -0.26
N ASN A 315 1.40 -16.97 0.08
CA ASN A 315 2.66 -16.83 -0.67
C ASN A 315 3.09 -15.37 -0.83
N VAL A 316 3.18 -14.65 0.29
CA VAL A 316 3.59 -13.23 0.31
C VAL A 316 5.04 -13.13 0.78
N HIS A 317 5.89 -12.50 -0.02
CA HIS A 317 7.30 -12.29 0.32
C HIS A 317 7.65 -10.81 0.23
N VAL A 318 8.01 -10.24 1.38
CA VAL A 318 8.46 -8.87 1.54
C VAL A 318 9.95 -8.87 1.86
N LYS A 319 10.73 -8.13 1.08
CA LYS A 319 12.19 -8.07 1.22
C LYS A 319 12.73 -6.65 1.15
N ASN A 320 13.69 -6.31 2.02
CA ASN A 320 14.38 -5.01 1.97
C ASN A 320 13.41 -3.81 2.02
N ALA A 321 12.60 -3.74 3.09
CA ALA A 321 11.68 -2.63 3.32
C ALA A 321 12.15 -1.80 4.52
N THR A 322 12.07 -0.47 4.41
CA THR A 322 12.35 0.45 5.52
C THR A 322 11.10 1.21 5.92
N CYS A 323 10.65 1.06 7.16
CA CYS A 323 9.41 1.65 7.67
C CYS A 323 9.71 2.73 8.73
N PHE A 324 9.00 3.86 8.67
CA PHE A 324 9.15 5.01 9.56
C PHE A 324 7.80 5.39 10.16
N GLU A 325 7.77 5.60 11.48
CA GLU A 325 6.57 6.10 12.20
C GLU A 325 5.31 5.23 12.01
N SER A 326 5.51 3.99 11.58
CA SER A 326 4.48 3.07 11.06
C SER A 326 4.04 2.02 12.09
N GLY A 327 3.08 1.19 11.69
CA GLY A 327 2.71 -0.06 12.33
C GLY A 327 3.64 -1.25 12.03
N SER A 328 4.67 -1.07 11.18
CA SER A 328 5.52 -2.16 10.63
C SER A 328 4.85 -3.06 9.59
N VAL A 329 5.58 -4.09 9.18
CA VAL A 329 5.06 -5.30 8.55
C VAL A 329 4.19 -6.08 9.54
N VAL A 330 3.02 -6.53 9.10
CA VAL A 330 2.02 -7.14 9.98
C VAL A 330 1.22 -8.21 9.25
N ILE A 331 0.87 -9.28 9.97
CA ILE A 331 -0.29 -10.09 9.62
C ILE A 331 -1.50 -9.49 10.34
N GLY A 332 -2.48 -9.02 9.58
CA GLY A 332 -3.75 -8.56 10.12
C GLY A 332 -4.12 -7.10 9.85
N SER A 333 -5.29 -6.68 10.34
CA SER A 333 -6.20 -7.50 11.13
C SER A 333 -7.00 -8.49 10.26
N ILE A 334 -7.18 -9.72 10.77
CA ILE A 334 -7.94 -10.79 10.09
C ILE A 334 -8.89 -11.51 11.06
N GLY A 335 -9.92 -12.14 10.52
CA GLY A 335 -10.91 -12.93 11.27
C GLY A 335 -12.02 -12.08 11.88
N SER A 336 -12.31 -10.90 11.32
CA SER A 336 -13.30 -9.95 11.85
C SER A 336 -14.75 -10.45 11.77
N ASN A 337 -15.01 -11.54 11.05
CA ASN A 337 -16.31 -12.18 10.97
C ASN A 337 -16.16 -13.67 11.30
N ALA A 338 -16.68 -14.11 12.45
CA ALA A 338 -16.58 -15.52 12.84
C ALA A 338 -17.33 -16.48 11.89
N GLY A 339 -18.29 -15.97 11.10
CA GLY A 339 -19.02 -16.73 10.08
C GLY A 339 -18.31 -16.81 8.73
N GLN A 340 -17.26 -16.02 8.51
CA GLN A 340 -16.45 -16.03 7.29
C GLN A 340 -14.97 -16.18 7.69
N PRO A 341 -14.44 -17.42 7.73
CA PRO A 341 -13.06 -17.67 8.11
C PRO A 341 -12.07 -16.90 7.22
N ASP A 342 -11.04 -16.33 7.83
CA ASP A 342 -9.92 -15.69 7.12
C ASP A 342 -8.65 -16.54 7.24
N TYR A 343 -7.97 -16.77 6.12
CA TYR A 343 -6.76 -17.58 6.07
C TYR A 343 -5.55 -16.75 5.66
N VAL A 344 -4.44 -16.88 6.37
CA VAL A 344 -3.14 -16.33 5.95
C VAL A 344 -2.06 -17.38 6.09
N GLU A 345 -1.30 -17.62 5.02
CA GLU A 345 -0.22 -18.60 5.06
C GLU A 345 0.96 -18.32 4.12
N ASN A 346 2.10 -18.92 4.44
CA ASN A 346 3.33 -18.85 3.64
C ASN A 346 3.77 -17.38 3.43
N VAL A 347 4.01 -16.68 4.53
CA VAL A 347 4.43 -15.27 4.51
C VAL A 347 5.87 -15.15 5.01
N LEU A 348 6.72 -14.48 4.26
CA LEU A 348 8.09 -14.16 4.65
C LEU A 348 8.31 -12.66 4.62
N PHE A 349 8.61 -12.08 5.78
CA PHE A 349 9.14 -10.73 5.90
C PHE A 349 10.64 -10.83 6.20
N GLU A 350 11.50 -10.29 5.34
CA GLU A 350 12.94 -10.33 5.55
C GLU A 350 13.69 -9.03 5.22
N ASN A 351 14.76 -8.77 5.98
CA ASN A 351 15.60 -7.57 5.85
C ASN A 351 14.75 -6.30 6.01
N ILE A 352 14.08 -6.17 7.16
CA ILE A 352 13.19 -5.05 7.45
C ILE A 352 13.91 -4.10 8.42
N SER A 353 13.91 -2.81 8.11
CA SER A 353 14.47 -1.79 8.99
C SER A 353 13.38 -0.84 9.49
N LEU A 354 13.30 -0.61 10.80
CA LEU A 354 12.27 0.24 11.40
C LEU A 354 12.84 1.37 12.25
N ASN A 355 12.21 2.53 12.17
CA ASN A 355 12.54 3.66 13.03
C ASN A 355 11.25 4.28 13.58
N HIS A 356 11.19 4.44 14.89
CA HIS A 356 10.09 5.08 15.59
C HIS A 356 8.71 4.49 15.28
N SER A 357 8.64 3.18 15.00
CA SER A 357 7.38 2.50 14.66
C SER A 357 6.67 1.95 15.92
N SER A 358 5.40 1.58 15.82
CA SER A 358 4.68 1.00 16.95
C SER A 358 5.09 -0.45 17.21
N ASN A 359 5.34 -1.22 16.16
CA ASN A 359 5.74 -2.62 16.26
C ASN A 359 6.89 -2.90 15.29
N ALA A 360 7.38 -4.13 15.27
CA ALA A 360 8.41 -4.59 14.33
C ALA A 360 8.01 -5.89 13.63
N ALA A 361 7.53 -6.89 14.39
CA ALA A 361 7.15 -8.20 13.88
C ALA A 361 5.91 -8.70 14.62
N TRP A 362 4.72 -8.45 14.06
CA TRP A 362 3.48 -8.70 14.81
C TRP A 362 2.32 -9.28 14.02
N ILE A 363 1.42 -9.92 14.76
CA ILE A 363 0.21 -10.60 14.27
C ILE A 363 -0.98 -10.08 15.09
N LYS A 364 -1.99 -9.54 14.41
CA LYS A 364 -3.22 -9.04 15.04
C LYS A 364 -4.44 -9.70 14.42
N THR A 365 -5.25 -10.38 15.22
CA THR A 365 -6.51 -10.97 14.74
C THR A 365 -7.70 -10.43 15.52
N TYR A 366 -8.90 -10.78 15.06
CA TYR A 366 -10.13 -10.71 15.84
C TYR A 366 -10.44 -12.10 16.42
N PRO A 367 -11.39 -12.22 17.37
CA PRO A 367 -11.80 -13.50 17.93
C PRO A 367 -12.74 -14.26 16.97
N GLY A 368 -12.27 -14.49 15.75
CA GLY A 368 -12.99 -15.18 14.69
C GLY A 368 -12.49 -16.60 14.46
N THR A 369 -12.57 -17.02 13.20
CA THR A 369 -12.21 -18.35 12.70
C THR A 369 -11.29 -18.22 11.49
N GLY A 370 -10.65 -19.32 11.08
CA GLY A 370 -9.65 -19.35 10.00
C GLY A 370 -8.30 -19.82 10.52
N TYR A 371 -7.19 -19.31 9.99
CA TYR A 371 -5.86 -19.54 10.57
C TYR A 371 -4.82 -18.52 10.12
N VAL A 372 -3.75 -18.38 10.92
CA VAL A 372 -2.44 -17.88 10.46
C VAL A 372 -1.44 -19.03 10.58
N ARG A 373 -0.75 -19.40 9.50
CA ARG A 373 0.28 -20.45 9.56
C ARG A 373 1.49 -20.18 8.69
N ASN A 374 2.66 -20.71 9.08
CA ASN A 374 3.89 -20.62 8.30
C ASN A 374 4.25 -19.18 7.93
N VAL A 375 4.49 -18.36 8.95
CA VAL A 375 4.92 -16.96 8.80
C VAL A 375 6.32 -16.82 9.40
N THR A 376 7.23 -16.20 8.67
CA THR A 376 8.59 -15.93 9.14
C THR A 376 8.89 -14.43 9.09
N PHE A 377 9.33 -13.90 10.23
CA PHE A 377 9.93 -12.57 10.38
C PHE A 377 11.44 -12.78 10.57
N ARG A 378 12.26 -12.32 9.63
CA ARG A 378 13.71 -12.59 9.62
C ARG A 378 14.54 -11.35 9.36
N ASN A 379 15.67 -11.19 10.05
CA ASN A 379 16.61 -10.08 9.87
C ASN A 379 15.87 -8.73 9.97
N ILE A 380 15.34 -8.46 11.15
CA ILE A 380 14.60 -7.21 11.43
C ILE A 380 15.41 -6.37 12.40
N ASP A 381 15.88 -5.24 11.90
CA ASP A 381 16.63 -4.25 12.67
C ASP A 381 15.75 -3.05 12.98
N PHE A 382 15.71 -2.61 14.23
CA PHE A 382 14.85 -1.48 14.60
C PHE A 382 15.41 -0.59 15.70
N LYS A 383 14.96 0.66 15.69
CA LYS A 383 15.27 1.65 16.72
C LYS A 383 14.00 2.31 17.22
N ASP A 384 13.88 2.42 18.54
CA ASP A 384 12.80 3.13 19.22
C ASP A 384 11.40 2.63 18.78
N VAL A 385 11.20 1.31 18.80
CA VAL A 385 9.91 0.70 18.49
C VAL A 385 9.08 0.51 19.75
N ASN A 386 7.81 0.92 19.74
CA ASN A 386 6.96 0.88 20.93
C ASN A 386 6.90 -0.53 21.57
N GLN A 387 6.51 -1.53 20.79
CA GLN A 387 6.42 -2.93 21.20
C GLN A 387 6.87 -3.85 20.05
N PRO A 388 8.14 -4.27 20.02
CA PRO A 388 8.73 -4.90 18.84
C PRO A 388 8.03 -6.17 18.36
N ILE A 389 7.88 -7.17 19.23
CA ILE A 389 7.16 -8.41 18.91
C ILE A 389 5.80 -8.35 19.61
N TYR A 390 4.72 -8.50 18.85
CA TYR A 390 3.37 -8.50 19.41
C TYR A 390 2.49 -9.57 18.76
N VAL A 391 1.75 -10.33 19.55
CA VAL A 391 0.72 -11.26 19.06
C VAL A 391 -0.53 -11.03 19.88
N THR A 392 -1.65 -10.75 19.20
CA THR A 392 -2.97 -10.67 19.84
C THR A 392 -4.01 -11.41 19.02
N SER A 393 -4.80 -12.23 19.72
CA SER A 393 -5.97 -12.91 19.16
C SER A 393 -7.25 -12.03 19.17
N CYS A 394 -7.18 -10.78 19.66
CA CYS A 394 -8.31 -9.86 19.68
C CYS A 394 -7.87 -8.39 19.75
N ILE A 395 -7.80 -7.73 18.59
CA ILE A 395 -7.36 -6.32 18.50
C ILE A 395 -8.40 -5.29 18.96
N LEU A 396 -9.70 -5.60 18.92
CA LEU A 396 -10.77 -4.60 19.18
C LEU A 396 -11.29 -4.49 20.61
N LEU A 397 -10.92 -5.40 21.52
CA LEU A 397 -11.25 -5.24 22.94
C LEU A 397 -10.75 -3.93 23.52
N MET A 398 -9.69 -3.38 22.94
CA MET A 398 -9.10 -2.12 23.37
C MET A 398 -9.94 -0.89 23.04
N ASN A 399 -10.84 -0.94 22.06
CA ASN A 399 -11.67 0.21 21.71
C ASN A 399 -13.08 0.17 22.35
N GLN A 400 -13.42 -0.86 23.14
CA GLN A 400 -14.73 -1.00 23.81
C GLN A 400 -15.95 -1.07 22.87
N ILE A 401 -15.76 -1.14 21.55
CA ILE A 401 -16.84 -0.83 20.58
C ILE A 401 -17.84 -1.98 20.38
N LEU A 402 -17.49 -3.22 20.72
CA LEU A 402 -18.36 -4.36 20.40
C LEU A 402 -18.44 -5.34 21.57
N ASP A 403 -19.63 -5.42 22.17
CA ASP A 403 -19.98 -6.43 23.18
C ASP A 403 -19.71 -7.86 22.71
N SER A 404 -19.73 -8.11 21.41
CA SER A 404 -19.42 -9.41 20.80
C SER A 404 -17.95 -9.82 20.94
N TYR A 405 -17.05 -8.90 21.31
CA TYR A 405 -15.62 -9.18 21.40
C TYR A 405 -15.08 -9.23 22.82
N ARG A 406 -15.90 -9.36 23.86
CA ARG A 406 -15.50 -9.25 25.28
C ARG A 406 -14.38 -10.19 25.78
N ASN A 407 -13.98 -11.20 25.02
CA ASN A 407 -12.99 -12.17 25.48
C ASN A 407 -11.96 -12.57 24.40
N CYS A 408 -10.68 -12.24 24.61
CA CYS A 408 -9.57 -12.68 23.76
C CYS A 408 -9.46 -14.20 23.70
N ASP A 409 -9.85 -14.90 24.76
CA ASP A 409 -9.80 -16.35 24.87
C ASP A 409 -10.91 -17.08 24.11
N SER A 410 -11.79 -16.33 23.43
CA SER A 410 -12.86 -16.92 22.60
C SER A 410 -12.48 -17.09 21.12
N SER A 411 -11.33 -16.55 20.69
CA SER A 411 -10.86 -16.74 19.31
C SER A 411 -10.65 -18.22 19.00
N ARG A 412 -11.16 -18.67 17.86
CA ARG A 412 -10.95 -20.03 17.32
C ARG A 412 -10.03 -20.01 16.09
N LEU A 413 -9.30 -18.93 15.90
CA LEU A 413 -8.33 -18.74 14.82
C LEU A 413 -6.94 -19.15 15.33
N PRO A 414 -6.46 -20.38 15.05
CA PRO A 414 -5.11 -20.79 15.43
C PRO A 414 -4.03 -19.98 14.71
N ILE A 415 -3.02 -19.56 15.47
CA ILE A 415 -1.79 -18.94 14.97
C ILE A 415 -0.66 -19.95 15.21
N THR A 416 -0.11 -20.50 14.14
CA THR A 416 0.81 -21.65 14.23
C THR A 416 2.03 -21.54 13.33
N ASN A 417 3.14 -22.20 13.70
CA ASN A 417 4.36 -22.25 12.89
C ASN A 417 4.86 -20.84 12.50
N ILE A 418 5.03 -20.00 13.52
CA ILE A 418 5.53 -18.63 13.36
C ILE A 418 6.98 -18.57 13.80
N ARG A 419 7.83 -17.95 12.98
CA ARG A 419 9.27 -17.86 13.22
C ARG A 419 9.70 -16.40 13.33
N TRP A 420 10.48 -16.09 14.37
CA TRP A 420 11.18 -14.82 14.55
C TRP A 420 12.67 -15.12 14.61
N GLU A 421 13.42 -14.60 13.64
CA GLU A 421 14.84 -14.93 13.43
C GLU A 421 15.68 -13.67 13.25
N ASN A 422 16.77 -13.52 14.01
CA ASN A 422 17.66 -12.36 13.90
C ASN A 422 16.89 -11.03 14.05
N ILE A 423 16.28 -10.85 15.22
CA ILE A 423 15.47 -9.66 15.54
C ILE A 423 16.25 -8.82 16.55
N THR A 424 16.77 -7.67 16.12
CA THR A 424 17.70 -6.87 16.91
C THR A 424 17.28 -5.41 16.94
N GLY A 425 17.30 -4.78 18.11
CA GLY A 425 16.96 -3.37 18.19
C GLY A 425 16.63 -2.85 19.58
N THR A 426 16.07 -1.63 19.60
CA THR A 426 15.64 -0.99 20.85
C THR A 426 14.13 -0.82 20.95
N SER A 427 13.55 -1.32 22.05
CA SER A 427 12.15 -1.05 22.41
C SER A 427 12.03 0.31 23.10
N ARG A 428 10.97 1.06 22.85
CA ARG A 428 10.74 2.38 23.46
C ARG A 428 10.53 2.28 24.97
N TYR A 429 9.86 1.20 25.38
CA TYR A 429 9.55 0.84 26.75
C TYR A 429 10.15 -0.53 27.10
N ASN A 430 9.88 -1.02 28.29
CA ASN A 430 10.48 -2.24 28.82
C ASN A 430 9.92 -3.56 28.24
N VAL A 431 8.94 -3.55 27.34
CA VAL A 431 8.42 -4.79 26.72
C VAL A 431 9.11 -5.05 25.38
N ALA A 432 9.85 -6.16 25.30
CA ALA A 432 10.43 -6.64 24.04
C ALA A 432 9.43 -7.46 23.22
N ALA A 433 8.66 -8.30 23.91
CA ALA A 433 7.63 -9.14 23.31
C ALA A 433 6.38 -9.22 24.19
N GLY A 434 5.20 -9.04 23.60
CA GLY A 434 3.92 -9.31 24.23
C GLY A 434 3.13 -10.30 23.38
N MET A 435 2.77 -11.46 23.91
CA MET A 435 2.10 -12.50 23.13
C MET A 435 0.93 -13.07 23.91
N HIS A 436 -0.28 -12.72 23.50
CA HIS A 436 -1.51 -13.26 24.04
C HIS A 436 -2.28 -14.02 22.97
N CYS A 437 -2.21 -15.34 23.07
CA CYS A 437 -3.01 -16.25 22.25
C CYS A 437 -4.33 -16.58 22.97
N SER A 438 -5.32 -17.06 22.23
CA SER A 438 -6.60 -17.46 22.80
C SER A 438 -6.50 -18.80 23.53
N ALA A 439 -7.09 -18.91 24.73
CA ALA A 439 -7.20 -20.21 25.40
C ALA A 439 -8.04 -21.24 24.60
N SER A 440 -9.01 -20.79 23.78
CA SER A 440 -9.80 -21.68 22.91
C SER A 440 -9.04 -22.18 21.68
N ALA A 441 -7.99 -21.48 21.26
CA ALA A 441 -7.10 -21.88 20.19
C ALA A 441 -5.64 -21.47 20.52
N PRO A 442 -4.99 -22.16 21.48
CA PRO A 442 -3.64 -21.81 21.91
C PRO A 442 -2.67 -21.84 20.72
N CYS A 443 -1.74 -20.88 20.68
CA CYS A 443 -0.71 -20.84 19.65
C CYS A 443 0.22 -22.04 19.77
N ASP A 444 0.81 -22.45 18.65
CA ASP A 444 1.72 -23.60 18.62
C ASP A 444 2.81 -23.44 17.56
N GLY A 445 3.92 -24.16 17.71
CA GLY A 445 5.04 -24.10 16.77
C GLY A 445 5.69 -22.71 16.65
N PHE A 446 5.63 -21.89 17.70
CA PHE A 446 6.41 -20.65 17.74
C PHE A 446 7.91 -20.97 17.84
N HIS A 447 8.73 -20.24 17.11
CA HIS A 447 10.18 -20.42 17.13
C HIS A 447 10.91 -19.08 17.08
N PHE A 448 11.79 -18.88 18.04
CA PHE A 448 12.63 -17.70 18.21
C PHE A 448 14.09 -18.11 18.14
N SER A 449 14.88 -17.37 17.36
CA SER A 449 16.33 -17.57 17.29
C SER A 449 17.02 -16.23 17.11
N ASN A 450 18.06 -15.99 17.91
CA ASN A 450 18.85 -14.76 17.87
C ASN A 450 17.98 -13.49 18.02
N ILE A 451 17.38 -13.32 19.20
CA ILE A 451 16.55 -12.17 19.56
C ILE A 451 17.36 -11.30 20.53
N ASP A 452 17.71 -10.08 20.13
CA ASP A 452 18.44 -9.10 20.95
C ASP A 452 17.68 -7.76 21.01
N ILE A 453 16.79 -7.62 21.99
CA ILE A 453 15.93 -6.45 22.15
C ILE A 453 16.19 -5.81 23.50
N LYS A 454 16.61 -4.54 23.49
CA LYS A 454 16.94 -3.79 24.70
C LYS A 454 16.05 -2.55 24.85
N PRO A 455 15.52 -2.26 26.05
CA PRO A 455 14.82 -1.01 26.27
C PRO A 455 15.75 0.18 25.99
N LEU A 456 15.28 1.14 25.19
CA LEU A 456 16.04 2.30 24.75
C LEU A 456 16.55 3.14 25.93
N ARG A 457 15.78 3.18 27.03
CA ARG A 457 16.11 3.90 28.27
C ARG A 457 16.84 3.03 29.30
N GLY A 458 17.28 1.83 28.93
CA GLY A 458 17.89 0.86 29.83
C GLY A 458 16.88 0.09 30.71
N GLY A 459 17.41 -0.80 31.54
CA GLY A 459 16.63 -1.75 32.33
C GLY A 459 16.40 -3.09 31.62
N ASP A 460 15.70 -3.99 32.29
CA ASP A 460 15.46 -5.35 31.80
C ASP A 460 14.28 -5.40 30.83
N ALA A 461 14.46 -6.15 29.74
CA ALA A 461 13.40 -6.41 28.78
C ALA A 461 12.44 -7.47 29.31
N LYS A 462 11.14 -7.18 29.28
CA LYS A 462 10.06 -8.13 29.57
C LYS A 462 9.62 -8.87 28.32
N VAL A 463 9.37 -10.16 28.48
CA VAL A 463 8.74 -11.04 27.49
C VAL A 463 7.49 -11.61 28.15
N LEU A 464 6.32 -11.16 27.69
CA LEU A 464 5.03 -11.57 28.23
C LEU A 464 4.38 -12.62 27.34
N CYS A 465 3.96 -13.74 27.91
CA CYS A 465 3.42 -14.89 27.17
C CYS A 465 2.17 -15.46 27.81
N SER A 466 1.14 -15.76 27.02
CA SER A 466 -0.07 -16.47 27.46
C SER A 466 -0.60 -17.39 26.36
N ASN A 467 -1.03 -18.59 26.74
CA ASN A 467 -1.68 -19.59 25.88
C ASN A 467 -0.83 -20.04 24.66
N ILE A 468 0.48 -20.26 24.87
CA ILE A 468 1.38 -20.81 23.84
C ILE A 468 1.76 -22.24 24.25
N ARG A 469 1.40 -23.24 23.44
CA ARG A 469 1.59 -24.67 23.77
C ARG A 469 3.06 -25.04 23.90
N ASN A 470 3.88 -24.62 22.94
CA ASN A 470 5.29 -24.95 22.88
C ASN A 470 6.19 -23.92 23.60
N GLN A 471 5.64 -23.13 24.55
CA GLN A 471 6.33 -22.04 25.25
C GLN A 471 7.70 -22.46 25.82
N GLY A 472 7.79 -23.62 26.46
CA GLY A 472 9.04 -24.10 27.08
C GLY A 472 10.16 -24.45 26.08
N SER A 473 9.85 -24.51 24.79
CA SER A 473 10.78 -24.94 23.72
C SER A 473 10.91 -23.92 22.58
N MET A 474 10.21 -22.78 22.66
CA MET A 474 10.12 -21.84 21.54
C MET A 474 11.40 -21.02 21.31
N GLY A 475 12.39 -21.05 22.20
CA GLY A 475 13.66 -20.34 22.03
C GLY A 475 13.66 -18.88 22.52
N LEU A 476 12.62 -18.44 23.22
CA LEU A 476 12.54 -17.15 23.93
C LEU A 476 11.93 -17.36 25.30
N GLU A 477 12.62 -16.93 26.35
CA GLU A 477 12.16 -17.11 27.73
C GLU A 477 11.11 -16.07 28.12
N CYS A 478 9.98 -16.52 28.67
CA CYS A 478 8.93 -15.64 29.14
C CYS A 478 9.20 -15.18 30.58
N THR A 479 9.12 -13.88 30.83
CA THR A 479 9.33 -13.26 32.15
C THR A 479 8.01 -13.06 32.92
N GLY A 480 6.86 -13.26 32.28
CA GLY A 480 5.55 -13.12 32.92
C GLY A 480 4.37 -13.40 31.97
N PRO A 481 3.14 -13.36 32.49
CA PRO A 481 1.94 -13.56 31.68
C PRO A 481 1.63 -12.32 30.83
N CYS A 482 1.14 -12.54 29.60
CA CYS A 482 0.57 -11.46 28.78
C CYS A 482 -0.94 -11.36 29.03
N PRO A 483 -1.47 -10.26 29.59
CA PRO A 483 -2.90 -10.14 29.84
C PRO A 483 -3.67 -10.07 28.51
N GLY A 484 -4.91 -10.58 28.48
CA GLY A 484 -5.77 -10.45 27.30
C GLY A 484 -6.05 -9.00 26.91
N SER A 485 -6.00 -8.09 27.89
CA SER A 485 -6.13 -6.65 27.70
C SER A 485 -4.80 -5.93 27.39
N HIS A 486 -3.72 -6.65 27.05
CA HIS A 486 -2.42 -6.04 26.78
C HIS A 486 -2.53 -5.05 25.61
N PRO A 487 -2.13 -3.77 25.79
CA PRO A 487 -2.39 -2.77 24.77
C PRO A 487 -1.47 -2.92 23.57
N GLN A 488 -2.05 -2.74 22.37
CA GLN A 488 -1.37 -2.64 21.07
C GLN A 488 -0.23 -1.63 21.08
N GLN A 489 -0.42 -0.48 21.73
CA GLN A 489 0.62 0.51 21.93
C GLN A 489 0.74 0.87 23.40
N LEU A 490 1.96 0.83 23.90
CA LEU A 490 2.30 1.22 25.26
C LEU A 490 2.44 2.74 25.35
N SER A 491 2.07 3.30 26.50
CA SER A 491 2.32 4.71 26.84
C SER A 491 3.43 4.89 27.87
N GLY A 492 3.95 3.78 28.39
CA GLY A 492 4.92 3.71 29.48
C GLY A 492 5.50 2.30 29.63
N ASN A 493 6.42 2.15 30.58
CA ASN A 493 6.83 0.81 31.03
C ASN A 493 5.64 0.09 31.68
N VAL A 494 5.54 -1.21 31.44
CA VAL A 494 4.50 -2.12 31.98
C VAL A 494 5.12 -3.07 32.97
#